data_AF-A0A9J7AEJ5-F1
#
_entry.id   AF-A0A9J7AEJ5-F1
#
_cell.length_a   1.000
_cell.length_b   1.000
_cell.length_c   1.000
_cell.angle_alpha   90.00
_cell.angle_beta   90.00
_cell.angle_gamma   90.00
#
_symmetry.space_group_name_H-M   'P 1'
#
loop_
_entity.id
_entity.type
_entity.pdbx_description
1 polymer ?
#
loop_
_entity_poly.entity_id
_entity_poly.type
_entity_poly.pdbx_seq_one_letter_code
_entity_poly.pdbx_strand_id
1 'polypeptide(L)' 'MSDVKQSLQDKLEQLEKGLFLMSLDRVRALSVHETVDLIEELRGVVAAAKADTDKL' A
#
# COMPACT_ATOMS: atom_id res chain seq x y z
N MET A 1 -13.10 -4.34 -17.73
CA MET A 1 -11.95 -5.27 -17.70
C MET A 1 -10.61 -4.54 -17.57
N SER A 2 -10.37 -3.42 -18.28
CA SER A 2 -9.12 -2.64 -18.11
C SER A 2 -9.05 -1.85 -16.80
N ASP A 3 -10.15 -1.27 -16.33
CA ASP A 3 -10.11 -0.35 -15.16
C ASP A 3 -9.80 -1.06 -13.83
N VAL A 4 -10.34 -2.27 -13.63
CA VAL A 4 -10.09 -3.06 -12.42
C VAL A 4 -8.63 -3.53 -12.36
N LYS A 5 -8.07 -3.92 -13.51
CA LYS A 5 -6.66 -4.33 -13.61
C LYS A 5 -5.72 -3.16 -13.35
N GLN A 6 -6.02 -1.98 -13.89
CA GLN A 6 -5.23 -0.77 -13.65
C GLN A 6 -5.30 -0.35 -12.17
N SER A 7 -6.50 -0.33 -11.58
CA SER A 7 -6.72 -0.06 -10.15
C SER A 7 -5.90 -1.00 -9.26
N LEU A 8 -5.83 -2.28 -9.61
CA LEU A 8 -4.99 -3.24 -8.88
C LEU A 8 -3.50 -2.96 -9.01
N GLN A 9 -3.02 -2.59 -10.21
CA GLN A 9 -1.62 -2.21 -10.41
C GLN A 9 -1.25 -0.98 -9.57
N ASP A 10 -2.07 0.07 -9.60
CA ASP A 10 -1.82 1.29 -8.85
C ASP A 10 -1.77 1.02 -7.33
N LYS A 11 -2.64 0.15 -6.82
CA LYS A 11 -2.65 -0.28 -5.41
C LYS A 11 -1.43 -1.13 -5.04
N LEU A 12 -0.95 -1.98 -5.95
CA LEU A 12 0.26 -2.77 -5.74
C LEU A 12 1.50 -1.87 -5.69
N GLU A 13 1.61 -0.87 -6.57
CA GLU A 13 2.70 0.11 -6.54
C GLU A 13 2.71 0.94 -5.24
N GLN A 14 1.54 1.32 -4.73
CA GLN A 14 1.41 2.00 -3.44
C GLN A 14 1.90 1.13 -2.27
N LEU A 15 1.55 -0.17 -2.29
CA LEU A 15 2.02 -1.14 -1.30
C LEU A 15 3.54 -1.30 -1.33
N GLU A 16 4.13 -1.45 -2.52
CA GLU A 16 5.58 -1.55 -2.68
C GLU A 16 6.30 -0.29 -2.15
N LYS A 17 5.78 0.89 -2.46
CA LYS A 17 6.33 2.16 -1.97
C LYS A 17 6.26 2.29 -0.45
N GLY A 18 5.16 1.87 0.17
CA GLY A 18 4.99 1.87 1.62
C GLY A 18 5.93 0.88 2.32
N LEU A 19 6.06 -0.33 1.79
CA LEU A 19 7.04 -1.31 2.31
C LEU A 19 8.48 -0.79 2.18
N PHE A 20 8.80 -0.12 1.07
CA PHE A 20 10.07 0.55 0.91
C PHE A 20 10.27 1.67 1.94
N LEU A 21 9.22 2.37 2.38
CA LEU A 21 9.28 3.43 3.43
C LEU A 21 9.59 2.88 4.81
N MET A 22 9.29 1.62 5.06
CA MET A 22 9.52 0.95 6.33
C MET A 22 10.84 0.16 6.36
N SER A 23 11.61 0.11 5.27
CA SER A 23 12.85 -0.66 5.22
C SER A 23 13.96 -0.01 6.07
N LEU A 24 14.86 -0.85 6.58
CA LEU A 24 16.02 -0.44 7.38
C LEU A 24 17.00 0.47 6.62
N ASP A 25 16.96 0.44 5.28
CA ASP A 25 17.88 1.18 4.40
C ASP A 25 17.48 2.65 4.18
N ARG A 26 16.39 3.13 4.80
CA ARG A 26 15.95 4.52 4.63
C ARG A 26 16.83 5.45 5.45
N VAL A 27 17.42 6.45 4.78
CA VAL A 27 18.20 7.56 5.36
C VAL A 27 17.48 8.28 6.52
N ARG A 28 16.14 8.21 6.55
CA ARG A 28 15.30 8.68 7.66
C ARG A 28 14.45 7.52 8.16
N ALA A 29 14.70 7.08 9.40
CA ALA A 29 13.80 6.20 10.12
C ALA A 29 12.47 6.93 10.36
N LEU A 30 11.35 6.28 10.05
CA LEU A 30 10.02 6.79 10.42
C LEU A 30 9.89 6.78 11.95
N SER A 31 9.28 7.82 12.51
CA SER A 31 8.86 7.77 13.91
C SER A 31 7.78 6.70 14.11
N VAL A 32 7.54 6.32 15.37
CA VAL A 32 6.50 5.33 15.71
C VAL A 32 5.14 5.77 15.19
N HIS A 33 4.79 7.05 15.32
CA HIS A 33 3.54 7.60 14.81
C HIS A 33 3.46 7.56 13.28
N GLU A 34 4.50 8.03 12.58
CA GLU A 34 4.55 7.96 11.11
C GLU A 34 4.48 6.52 10.59
N THR A 35 5.05 5.56 11.33
CA THR A 35 4.98 4.13 10.99
C THR A 35 3.57 3.57 11.18
N VAL A 36 2.89 3.94 12.27
CA VAL A 36 1.50 3.51 12.54
C VAL A 36 0.55 4.07 11.49
N ASP A 37 0.68 5.36 11.16
CA ASP A 37 -0.13 6.01 10.13
C ASP A 37 0.04 5.32 8.77
N LEU A 38 1.28 5.02 8.39
CA LEU A 38 1.59 4.31 7.16
C LEU A 38 1.03 2.88 7.15
N ILE A 39 1.06 2.17 8.29
CA ILE A 39 0.46 0.82 8.41
C ILE A 39 -1.05 0.88 8.18
N GLU A 40 -1.75 1.85 8.77
CA GLU A 40 -3.20 1.99 8.59
C GLU A 40 -3.57 2.37 7.15
N GLU A 41 -2.78 3.24 6.52
CA GLU A 41 -2.95 3.56 5.09
C GLU A 41 -2.78 2.31 4.21
N LEU A 42 -1.72 1.52 4.42
CA LEU A 42 -1.48 0.29 3.68
C LEU A 42 -2.57 -0.77 3.90
N ARG A 43 -3.11 -0.87 5.12
CA ARG A 43 -4.27 -1.74 5.41
C ARG A 43 -5.49 -1.33 4.60
N GLY A 44 -5.74 -0.04 4.46
CA GLY A 44 -6.80 0.51 3.59
C GLY A 44 -6.60 0.12 2.12
N VAL A 45 -5.38 0.26 1.61
CA VAL A 45 -5.02 -0.12 0.24
C VAL A 45 -5.24 -1.63 0.01
N VAL A 46 -4.84 -2.48 0.95
CA VAL A 46 -5.05 -3.94 0.89
C VAL A 46 -6.54 -4.28 0.89
N ALA A 47 -7.35 -3.66 1.76
CA ALA A 47 -8.79 -3.89 1.80
C ALA A 47 -9.45 -3.49 0.47
N ALA A 48 -9.04 -2.35 -0.10
CA ALA A 48 -9.53 -1.89 -1.40
C ALA A 48 -9.07 -2.79 -2.56
N ALA A 49 -7.87 -3.37 -2.49
CA ALA A 49 -7.38 -4.32 -3.50
C ALA A 49 -8.15 -5.65 -3.43
N LYS A 50 -8.44 -6.14 -2.22
CA LYS A 50 -9.28 -7.34 -2.01
C LYS A 50 -10.69 -7.14 -2.58
N ALA A 51 -11.32 -6.01 -2.28
CA ALA A 51 -12.65 -5.70 -2.79
C ALA A 51 -12.71 -5.57 -4.32
N ASP A 52 -11.61 -5.18 -4.97
CA ASP A 52 -11.51 -5.17 -6.44
C ASP A 52 -11.24 -6.56 -7.02
N THR A 53 -10.51 -7.42 -6.28
CA THR A 53 -10.30 -8.82 -6.64
C THR A 53 -11.61 -9.62 -6.57
N ASP A 54 -12.46 -9.34 -5.58
CA ASP A 54 -13.78 -9.99 -5.45
C ASP A 54 -14.76 -9.63 -6.59
N LYS A 55 -14.45 -8.61 -7.39
CA LYS A 55 -15.26 -8.15 -8.54
C LYS A 55 -14.72 -8.63 -9.89
N LEU A 56 -13.59 -9.33 -9.89
CA LEU A 56 -12.91 -9.89 -11.07
C LEU A 56 -13.49 -11.26 -11.44
#